data_AF-V7P9C1-F1
#
_entry.id   AF-V7P9C1-F1
#
_cell.length_a   1.000
_cell.length_b   1.000
_cell.length_c   1.000
_cell.angle_alpha   90.00
_cell.angle_beta   90.00
_cell.angle_gamma   90.00
#
_symmetry.space_group_name_H-M   'P 1'
#
loop_
_entity.id
_entity.type
_entity.pdbx_description
1 polymer ?
#
loop_
_entity_poly.entity_id
_entity_poly.type
_entity_poly.pdbx_seq_one_letter_code
_entity_poly.pdbx_strand_id
1 'polypeptide(L)'
;MYDDDFKKHCTNGNCVDDTDKINARCLYIFDTFFKNDSGLENDAKGNIYIVQYILIWLSYVLSLIKINQDDNRTFFYNNYIEKHHTYKTKINGLTGYQNYKDLIDENNYILSMDKSIIYKLYDAFSTLCDIYIEFDPKDLNCEKSSEKIITLVKISAIFMY
;
A
#
# COMPACT_ATOMS: atom_id res chain seq x y z
N MET A 1 -8.48 -8.44 7.72
CA MET A 1 -8.80 -7.12 8.28
C MET A 1 -10.30 -7.10 8.55
N TYR A 2 -10.74 -6.90 9.80
CA TYR A 2 -12.18 -6.78 10.10
C TYR A 2 -12.68 -5.44 9.56
N ASP A 3 -13.90 -5.41 9.02
CA ASP A 3 -14.47 -4.21 8.36
C ASP A 3 -14.69 -3.02 9.30
N ASP A 4 -14.51 -3.20 10.61
CA ASP A 4 -14.72 -2.16 11.63
C ASP A 4 -13.48 -1.29 11.91
N ASP A 5 -12.27 -1.78 11.67
CA ASP A 5 -11.03 -1.13 12.16
C ASP A 5 -10.70 0.19 11.45
N PHE A 6 -11.12 0.33 10.18
CA PHE A 6 -10.90 1.54 9.38
C PHE A 6 -12.04 2.55 9.51
N LYS A 7 -13.17 2.22 10.15
CA LYS A 7 -14.35 3.11 10.23
C LYS A 7 -14.03 4.43 10.95
N LYS A 8 -13.10 4.41 11.90
CA LYS A 8 -12.61 5.62 12.58
C LYS A 8 -11.91 6.61 11.64
N HIS A 9 -11.46 6.14 10.48
CA HIS A 9 -10.83 6.94 9.43
C HIS A 9 -11.81 7.41 8.35
N CYS A 10 -13.11 7.05 8.44
CA CYS A 10 -14.15 7.59 7.57
C CYS A 10 -14.42 9.06 7.89
N THR A 11 -14.31 9.92 6.88
CA THR A 11 -14.73 11.33 7.00
C THR A 11 -16.22 11.39 7.36
N ASN A 12 -16.59 12.20 8.36
CA ASN A 12 -17.98 12.33 8.85
C ASN A 12 -18.65 11.01 9.31
N GLY A 13 -17.86 9.98 9.66
CA GLY A 13 -18.35 8.73 10.24
C GLY A 13 -18.98 7.73 9.27
N ASN A 14 -19.17 8.09 7.99
CA ASN A 14 -19.74 7.19 6.98
C ASN A 14 -18.87 7.23 5.71
N CYS A 15 -18.12 6.15 5.45
CA CYS A 15 -17.49 5.91 4.15
C CYS A 15 -18.56 5.46 3.15
N VAL A 16 -19.26 6.43 2.55
CA VAL A 16 -20.48 6.17 1.76
C VAL A 16 -20.15 5.45 0.46
N ASP A 17 -19.13 5.93 -0.26
CA ASP A 17 -18.70 5.33 -1.52
C ASP A 17 -17.42 4.49 -1.38
N ASP A 18 -17.08 3.75 -2.43
CA ASP A 18 -15.93 2.84 -2.42
C ASP A 18 -14.60 3.59 -2.33
N THR A 19 -14.50 4.78 -2.92
CA THR A 19 -13.33 5.67 -2.80
C THR A 19 -13.11 6.16 -1.37
N ASP A 20 -14.19 6.50 -0.65
CA ASP A 20 -14.12 6.86 0.76
C ASP A 20 -13.66 5.69 1.62
N LYS A 21 -14.17 4.47 1.36
CA LYS A 21 -13.73 3.25 2.07
C LYS A 21 -12.25 2.97 1.83
N ILE A 22 -11.79 3.12 0.58
CA ILE A 22 -10.39 2.94 0.23
C ILE A 22 -9.52 4.00 0.90
N ASN A 23 -9.96 5.26 0.92
CA ASN A 23 -9.26 6.32 1.62
C ASN A 23 -9.11 6.01 3.12
N ALA A 24 -10.18 5.58 3.77
CA ALA A 24 -10.14 5.24 5.18
C ALA A 24 -9.26 4.01 5.47
N ARG A 25 -9.30 2.97 4.61
CA ARG A 25 -8.38 1.83 4.69
C ARG A 25 -6.92 2.25 4.48
N CYS A 26 -6.65 3.15 3.53
CA CYS A 26 -5.32 3.69 3.27
C CYS A 26 -4.76 4.40 4.52
N LEU A 27 -5.55 5.30 5.12
CA LEU A 27 -5.18 5.98 6.37
C LEU A 27 -4.96 4.99 7.53
N TYR A 28 -5.80 3.98 7.66
CA TYR A 28 -5.61 2.94 8.69
C TYR A 28 -4.27 2.21 8.55
N ILE A 29 -3.88 1.86 7.31
CA ILE A 29 -2.62 1.20 7.03
C ILE A 29 -1.44 2.13 7.39
N PHE A 30 -1.49 3.38 6.94
CA PHE A 30 -0.47 4.39 7.28
C PHE A 30 -0.36 4.63 8.81
N ASP A 31 -1.49 4.71 9.52
CA ASP A 31 -1.48 4.84 10.98
C ASP A 31 -0.86 3.62 11.67
N THR A 32 -1.15 2.41 11.17
CA THR A 32 -0.63 1.16 11.71
C THR A 32 0.90 1.10 11.62
N PHE A 33 1.47 1.50 10.48
CA PHE A 33 2.91 1.43 10.25
C PHE A 33 3.70 2.60 10.82
N PHE A 34 3.13 3.81 10.85
CA PHE A 34 3.91 5.03 11.11
C PHE A 34 3.44 5.87 12.31
N LYS A 35 2.25 5.64 12.87
CA LYS A 35 1.81 6.34 14.11
C LYS A 35 2.00 5.50 15.35
N ASN A 36 1.78 4.20 15.25
CA ASN A 36 2.01 3.30 16.34
C ASN A 36 3.49 2.89 16.31
N ASP A 37 4.16 3.02 17.45
CA ASP A 37 5.56 2.60 17.69
C ASP A 37 5.66 1.07 17.57
N SER A 38 5.49 0.58 16.35
CA SER A 38 5.24 -0.83 16.01
C SER A 38 6.51 -1.68 16.03
N GLY A 39 7.63 -1.13 16.53
CA GLY A 39 8.92 -1.81 16.58
C GLY A 39 9.59 -1.96 15.22
N LEU A 40 9.03 -1.39 14.14
CA LEU A 40 9.73 -1.20 12.88
C LEU A 40 10.72 -0.06 13.10
N GLU A 41 12.01 -0.38 13.07
CA GLU A 41 13.10 0.59 13.26
C GLU A 41 12.80 1.86 12.45
N ASN A 42 12.72 3.00 13.15
CA ASN A 42 12.45 4.34 12.62
C ASN A 42 13.60 4.87 11.72
N ASP A 43 14.33 3.96 11.08
CA ASP A 43 15.37 4.25 10.13
C ASP A 43 14.70 4.63 8.80
N ALA A 44 15.10 5.79 8.26
CA ALA A 44 14.51 6.37 7.06
C ALA A 44 14.43 5.41 5.85
N LYS A 45 15.27 4.36 5.82
CA LYS A 45 15.27 3.32 4.78
C LYS A 45 14.20 2.24 4.96
N GLY A 46 13.85 1.87 6.19
CA GLY A 46 12.76 0.90 6.43
C GLY A 46 11.39 1.48 6.04
N ASN A 47 11.24 2.79 6.29
CA ASN A 47 10.01 3.51 6.02
C ASN A 47 9.67 3.63 4.52
N ILE A 48 10.66 3.83 3.64
CA ILE A 48 10.39 4.06 2.21
C ILE A 48 9.81 2.82 1.51
N TYR A 49 10.31 1.61 1.80
CA TYR A 49 9.82 0.40 1.16
C TYR A 49 8.38 0.08 1.58
N ILE A 50 8.03 0.32 2.85
CA ILE A 50 6.66 0.17 3.34
C ILE A 50 5.72 1.10 2.58
N VAL A 51 6.11 2.36 2.37
CA VAL A 51 5.31 3.31 1.57
C VAL A 51 5.12 2.79 0.15
N GLN A 52 6.17 2.27 -0.50
CA GLN A 52 6.07 1.72 -1.85
C GLN A 52 5.08 0.55 -1.93
N TYR A 53 5.11 -0.37 -0.96
CA TYR A 53 4.14 -1.47 -0.90
C TYR A 53 2.70 -0.98 -0.70
N ILE A 54 2.49 0.01 0.18
CA ILE A 54 1.18 0.62 0.39
C ILE A 54 0.68 1.25 -0.92
N LEU A 55 1.54 1.96 -1.66
CA LEU A 55 1.17 2.60 -2.91
C LEU A 55 0.95 1.63 -4.06
N ILE A 56 1.66 0.50 -4.12
CA ILE A 56 1.39 -0.57 -5.10
C ILE A 56 0.00 -1.16 -4.86
N TRP A 57 -0.33 -1.49 -3.61
CA TRP A 57 -1.67 -1.96 -3.23
C TRP A 57 -2.75 -0.91 -3.57
N LEU A 58 -2.53 0.35 -3.19
CA LEU A 58 -3.48 1.43 -3.45
C LEU A 58 -3.71 1.63 -4.95
N SER A 59 -2.64 1.66 -5.74
CA SER A 59 -2.68 1.81 -7.20
C SER A 59 -3.44 0.66 -7.86
N TYR A 60 -3.20 -0.58 -7.41
CA TYR A 60 -3.93 -1.77 -7.86
C TYR A 60 -5.42 -1.65 -7.54
N VAL A 61 -5.80 -1.41 -6.28
CA VAL A 61 -7.22 -1.34 -5.89
C VAL A 61 -7.94 -0.22 -6.63
N LEU A 62 -7.33 0.96 -6.77
CA LEU A 62 -7.92 2.09 -7.53
C LEU A 62 -8.08 1.76 -9.01
N SER A 63 -7.22 0.94 -9.60
CA SER A 63 -7.34 0.50 -10.99
C SER A 63 -8.50 -0.47 -11.25
N LEU A 64 -9.01 -1.12 -10.20
CA LEU A 64 -10.16 -2.04 -10.28
C LEU A 64 -11.52 -1.32 -10.21
N ILE A 65 -11.58 -0.13 -9.62
CA ILE A 65 -12.83 0.61 -9.47
C ILE A 65 -13.28 1.13 -10.84
N LYS A 66 -14.58 1.04 -11.13
CA LYS A 66 -15.20 1.69 -12.28
C LYS A 66 -15.90 2.96 -11.81
N ILE A 67 -15.17 4.06 -11.68
CA ILE A 67 -15.76 5.40 -11.56
C ILE A 67 -15.82 5.99 -12.96
N ASN A 68 -16.82 6.82 -13.23
CA ASN A 68 -17.03 7.51 -14.52
C ASN A 68 -15.98 8.62 -14.79
N GLN A 69 -14.72 8.38 -14.44
CA GLN A 69 -13.60 9.32 -14.61
C GLN A 69 -12.42 8.63 -15.26
N ASP A 70 -11.61 9.41 -15.98
CA ASP A 70 -10.54 8.89 -16.83
C ASP A 70 -9.40 8.22 -16.04
N ASP A 71 -9.11 8.66 -14.80
CA ASP A 71 -8.15 7.99 -13.91
C ASP A 71 -8.50 8.15 -12.40
N ASN A 72 -8.91 7.05 -11.76
CA ASN A 72 -9.22 6.99 -10.34
C ASN A 72 -8.01 7.31 -9.44
N ARG A 73 -6.77 7.04 -9.88
CA ARG A 73 -5.57 7.32 -9.07
C ARG A 73 -5.34 8.82 -8.96
N THR A 74 -5.44 9.52 -10.09
CA THR A 74 -5.36 10.98 -10.14
C THR A 74 -6.49 11.61 -9.34
N PHE A 75 -7.72 11.11 -9.49
CA PHE A 75 -8.85 11.57 -8.69
C PHE A 75 -8.61 11.38 -7.19
N PHE A 76 -8.13 10.20 -6.79
CA PHE A 76 -7.89 9.89 -5.39
C PHE A 76 -6.84 10.82 -4.78
N TYR A 77 -5.71 11.01 -5.49
CA TYR A 77 -4.65 11.90 -5.04
C TYR A 77 -5.16 13.35 -4.86
N ASN A 78 -5.81 13.90 -5.89
CA ASN A 78 -6.27 15.29 -5.89
C ASN A 78 -7.39 15.56 -4.88
N ASN A 79 -8.25 14.57 -4.59
CA ASN A 79 -9.39 14.77 -3.68
C ASN A 79 -9.12 14.35 -2.25
N TYR A 80 -8.29 13.33 -2.02
CA TYR A 80 -7.99 12.86 -0.67
C TYR A 80 -6.60 13.31 -0.22
N ILE A 81 -5.54 12.88 -0.90
CA ILE A 81 -4.15 13.13 -0.45
C ILE A 81 -3.83 14.63 -0.38
N GLU A 82 -4.21 15.38 -1.42
CA GLU A 82 -3.91 16.82 -1.50
C GLU A 82 -4.79 17.66 -0.57
N LYS A 83 -6.10 17.35 -0.50
CA LYS A 83 -7.07 18.20 0.20
C LYS A 83 -7.22 17.83 1.67
N HIS A 84 -7.26 16.55 2.03
CA HIS A 84 -7.60 16.13 3.39
C HIS A 84 -6.46 16.46 4.37
N HIS A 85 -6.82 17.13 5.46
CA HIS A 85 -5.87 17.57 6.49
C HIS A 85 -5.13 16.39 7.15
N THR A 86 -5.76 15.21 7.23
CA THR A 86 -5.19 14.01 7.86
C THR A 86 -3.86 13.59 7.22
N TYR A 87 -3.73 13.66 5.89
CA TYR A 87 -2.48 13.32 5.19
C TYR A 87 -1.39 14.36 5.42
N LYS A 88 -1.76 15.60 5.73
CA LYS A 88 -0.85 16.74 5.96
C LYS A 88 -0.54 16.97 7.44
N THR A 89 -1.11 16.16 8.33
CA THR A 89 -0.91 16.29 9.77
C THR A 89 0.48 15.78 10.14
N LYS A 90 1.20 16.53 10.97
CA LYS A 90 2.55 16.16 11.39
C LYS A 90 2.56 14.83 12.13
N ILE A 91 3.53 13.98 11.80
CA ILE A 91 3.77 12.69 12.45
C ILE A 91 5.13 12.75 13.14
N ASN A 92 5.15 12.44 14.43
CA ASN A 92 6.39 12.40 15.20
C ASN A 92 7.12 11.08 14.94
N GLY A 93 8.46 11.10 14.91
CA GLY A 93 9.28 9.90 14.71
C GLY A 93 9.62 9.59 13.25
N LEU A 94 9.01 10.28 12.28
CA LEU A 94 9.42 10.17 10.87
C LEU A 94 10.69 10.98 10.60
N THR A 95 11.80 10.29 10.34
CA THR A 95 13.05 10.94 9.91
C THR A 95 12.97 11.34 8.45
N GLY A 96 13.12 12.63 8.14
CA GLY A 96 13.17 13.15 6.77
C GLY A 96 11.83 13.54 6.14
N TYR A 97 10.71 13.18 6.76
CA TYR A 97 9.34 13.46 6.28
C TYR A 97 8.49 14.00 7.42
N GLN A 98 7.59 14.95 7.15
CA GLN A 98 6.76 15.54 8.20
C GLN A 98 5.41 14.83 8.36
N ASN A 99 4.89 14.24 7.29
CA ASN A 99 3.52 13.73 7.24
C ASN A 99 3.37 12.66 6.14
N TYR A 100 2.17 12.06 6.02
CA TYR A 100 1.91 11.04 5.01
C TYR A 100 1.98 11.55 3.58
N LYS A 101 1.54 12.79 3.34
CA LYS A 101 1.63 13.39 2.01
C LYS A 101 3.08 13.47 1.55
N ASP A 102 4.03 13.87 2.39
CA ASP A 102 5.44 13.94 2.01
C ASP A 102 5.98 12.56 1.58
N LEU A 103 5.60 11.49 2.29
CA LEU A 103 5.97 10.12 1.94
C LEU A 103 5.37 9.69 0.60
N ILE A 104 4.11 10.05 0.36
CA ILE A 104 3.38 9.73 -0.87
C ILE A 104 3.95 10.52 -2.05
N ASP A 105 4.23 11.80 -1.88
CA ASP A 105 4.78 12.68 -2.91
C ASP A 105 6.11 12.15 -3.46
N GLU A 106 7.00 11.71 -2.56
CA GLU A 106 8.30 11.11 -2.91
C GLU A 106 8.13 9.84 -3.76
N ASN A 107 7.03 9.10 -3.56
CA ASN A 107 6.75 7.83 -4.25
C ASN A 107 5.57 7.92 -5.22
N ASN A 108 5.15 9.14 -5.58
CA ASN A 108 3.94 9.36 -6.37
C ASN A 108 4.04 8.77 -7.79
N TYR A 109 5.26 8.50 -8.26
CA TYR A 109 5.50 7.80 -9.51
C TYR A 109 4.80 6.43 -9.57
N ILE A 110 4.55 5.76 -8.43
CA ILE A 110 3.79 4.49 -8.36
C ILE A 110 2.31 4.70 -8.70
N LEU A 111 1.73 5.84 -8.33
CA LEU A 111 0.34 6.18 -8.66
C LEU A 111 0.20 6.62 -10.12
N SER A 112 1.29 6.99 -10.80
CA SER A 112 1.27 7.34 -12.23
C SER A 112 1.76 6.20 -13.15
N MET A 113 2.28 5.10 -12.60
CA MET A 113 2.70 3.94 -13.39
C MET A 113 1.56 3.34 -14.23
N ASP A 114 1.95 2.72 -15.34
CA ASP A 114 1.04 1.98 -16.20
C ASP A 114 0.34 0.85 -15.40
N LYS A 115 -0.97 0.71 -15.61
CA LYS A 115 -1.78 -0.29 -14.90
C LYS A 115 -1.24 -1.71 -15.08
N SER A 116 -0.73 -2.06 -16.26
CA SER A 116 -0.17 -3.39 -16.53
C SER A 116 1.10 -3.68 -15.71
N ILE A 117 1.89 -2.65 -15.40
CA ILE A 117 3.05 -2.74 -14.52
C ILE A 117 2.58 -2.95 -13.09
N ILE A 118 1.61 -2.15 -12.62
CA ILE A 118 1.04 -2.27 -11.28
C ILE A 118 0.40 -3.63 -11.03
N TYR A 119 -0.34 -4.17 -12.01
CA TYR A 119 -0.92 -5.50 -11.89
C TYR A 119 0.13 -6.58 -11.65
N LYS A 120 1.24 -6.54 -12.39
CA LYS A 120 2.35 -7.50 -12.23
C LYS A 120 3.10 -7.31 -10.91
N LEU A 121 3.33 -6.07 -10.48
CA LEU A 121 3.96 -5.78 -9.18
C LEU A 121 3.09 -6.27 -8.02
N TYR A 122 1.78 -6.04 -8.11
CA TYR A 122 0.84 -6.51 -7.10
C TYR A 122 0.74 -8.05 -7.08
N ASP A 123 0.73 -8.71 -8.23
CA ASP A 123 0.74 -10.18 -8.34
C ASP A 123 1.98 -10.80 -7.69
N ALA A 124 3.17 -10.23 -7.97
CA ALA A 124 4.40 -10.64 -7.32
C ALA A 124 4.34 -10.41 -5.79
N PHE A 125 3.86 -9.25 -5.35
CA PHE A 125 3.72 -8.93 -3.94
C PHE A 125 2.74 -9.90 -3.22
N SER A 126 1.58 -10.18 -3.83
CA SER A 126 0.60 -11.13 -3.30
C SER A 126 1.20 -12.53 -3.16
N THR A 127 1.93 -12.99 -4.19
CA THR A 127 2.62 -14.28 -4.16
C THR A 127 3.62 -14.36 -3.00
N LEU A 128 4.37 -13.28 -2.74
CA LEU A 128 5.30 -13.21 -1.62
C LEU A 128 4.58 -13.30 -0.26
N CYS A 129 3.45 -12.59 -0.10
CA CYS A 129 2.63 -12.69 1.10
C CYS A 129 2.09 -14.11 1.31
N ASP A 130 1.63 -14.78 0.26
CA ASP A 130 1.13 -16.15 0.34
C ASP A 130 2.23 -17.12 0.80
N ILE A 131 3.47 -16.96 0.30
CA ILE A 131 4.62 -17.74 0.78
C ILE A 131 4.84 -17.52 2.28
N TYR A 132 4.79 -16.27 2.74
CA TYR A 132 5.04 -15.93 4.13
C TYR A 132 3.92 -16.45 5.06
N ILE A 133 2.66 -16.42 4.62
CA ILE A 133 1.51 -16.92 5.39
C ILE A 133 1.53 -18.45 5.49
N GLU A 134 1.90 -19.14 4.40
CA GLU A 134 2.00 -20.59 4.37
C GLU A 134 3.30 -21.14 4.96
N PHE A 135 4.26 -20.27 5.29
CA PHE A 135 5.51 -20.66 5.92
C PHE A 135 5.26 -21.15 7.35
N ASP A 136 5.32 -22.47 7.54
CA ASP A 136 5.36 -23.08 8.86
C ASP A 136 6.82 -23.41 9.23
N PRO A 137 7.42 -22.72 10.22
CA PRO A 137 8.80 -23.00 10.63
C PRO A 137 8.99 -24.42 11.20
N LYS A 138 7.91 -25.15 11.51
CA LYS A 138 7.95 -26.54 11.96
C LYS A 138 7.85 -27.56 10.82
N ASP A 139 7.38 -27.13 9.65
CA ASP A 139 7.36 -27.93 8.44
C ASP A 139 8.52 -27.51 7.54
N LEU A 140 9.65 -28.23 7.66
CA LEU A 140 10.85 -28.00 6.85
C LEU A 140 10.66 -28.39 5.37
N ASN A 141 9.48 -28.88 4.97
CA ASN A 141 9.19 -29.19 3.58
C ASN A 141 8.92 -27.91 2.76
N CYS A 142 10.01 -27.27 2.33
CA CYS A 142 9.98 -26.07 1.52
C CYS A 142 9.53 -26.28 0.06
N GLU A 143 9.08 -27.47 -0.38
CA GLU A 143 8.74 -27.74 -1.78
C GLU A 143 7.69 -26.74 -2.33
N LYS A 144 6.59 -26.52 -1.61
CA LYS A 144 5.53 -25.58 -2.01
C LYS A 144 6.01 -24.13 -2.05
N SER A 145 6.76 -23.69 -1.04
CA SER A 145 7.33 -22.34 -0.99
C SER A 145 8.36 -22.14 -2.11
N SER A 146 9.10 -23.18 -2.48
CA SER A 146 10.11 -23.15 -3.54
C SER A 146 9.49 -22.95 -4.92
N GLU A 147 8.37 -23.62 -5.23
CA GLU A 147 7.64 -23.43 -6.50
C GLU A 147 7.12 -21.99 -6.65
N LYS A 148 6.57 -21.43 -5.56
CA LYS A 148 6.09 -20.04 -5.54
C LYS A 148 7.24 -19.04 -5.65
N ILE A 149 8.38 -19.26 -4.98
CA ILE A 149 9.59 -18.42 -5.10
C ILE A 149 10.14 -18.46 -6.53
N ILE A 150 10.18 -19.63 -7.18
CA ILE A 150 10.61 -19.75 -8.58
C ILE A 150 9.68 -18.94 -9.51
N THR A 151 8.38 -18.96 -9.24
CA THR A 151 7.41 -18.14 -9.97
C THR A 151 7.64 -16.64 -9.75
N LEU A 152 7.86 -16.22 -8.51
CA LEU A 152 8.19 -14.84 -8.15
C LEU A 152 9.46 -14.36 -8.88
N VAL A 153 10.53 -15.15 -8.88
CA VAL A 153 11.81 -14.82 -9.56
C VAL A 153 11.62 -14.63 -11.07
N LYS A 154 10.77 -15.46 -11.70
CA LYS A 154 10.43 -15.31 -13.12
C LYS A 154 9.68 -14.01 -13.39
N ILE A 155 8.72 -13.65 -12.53
CA ILE A 155 7.97 -12.39 -12.65
C ILE A 155 8.92 -11.19 -12.46
N SER A 156 9.80 -11.22 -11.46
CA SER A 156 10.74 -10.13 -11.20
C SER A 156 11.77 -9.95 -12.33
N ALA A 157 12.18 -11.03 -12.99
CA ALA A 157 13.13 -10.97 -14.11
C ALA A 157 12.56 -10.23 -15.35
N ILE A 158 11.24 -10.18 -15.51
CA ILE A 158 10.58 -9.45 -16.62
C ILE A 158 10.77 -7.92 -16.47
N PHE A 159 11.12 -7.43 -15.28
CA PHE A 159 11.36 -6.01 -15.03
C PHE A 159 12.84 -5.61 -15.12
N MET A 160 13.76 -6.55 -15.37
CA MET A 160 15.19 -6.30 -15.51
C MET A 160 15.66 -6.08 -16.96
N TYR A 161 14.74 -6.06 -17.93
CA TYR A 161 15.00 -5.85 -19.35
C TYR A 161 13.96 -4.90 -19.95
#